data_AF-A0A2G8JK98-F1
#
_entry.id   AF-A0A2G8JK98-F1
#
_cell.length_a   1.000
_cell.length_b   1.000
_cell.length_c   1.000
_cell.angle_alpha   90.00
_cell.angle_beta   90.00
_cell.angle_gamma   90.00
#
_symmetry.space_group_name_H-M   'P 1'
#
loop_
_entity.id
_entity.type
_entity.pdbx_description
1 polymer ?
#
loop_
_entity_poly.entity_id
_entity_poly.type
_entity_poly.pdbx_seq_one_letter_code
_entity_poly.pdbx_strand_id
1 'polypeptide(L)'
;MEASGGHSGPMVHNGDVPSRLETNGTSDDRDGFATNGDASTESDEEILGNGFSCESMGPKKQLSRSEQDIVRLIGQHLRGLGFNRSADVLMSESDCRLEHPSAAKFRSHVMSGEYHKAEQDLEELKSLMDCPQSLLKMKFLLLEQKYLELVEDKKILEALHVSGRNSLL
;
A
#
# COMPACT_ATOMS: atom_id res chain seq x y z
N MET A 1 39.10 43.58 26.33
CA MET A 1 37.95 42.67 26.07
C MET A 1 36.91 43.53 25.36
N GLU A 2 37.21 44.04 24.16
CA GLU A 2 37.17 43.36 22.85
C GLU A 2 35.74 42.95 22.45
N ALA A 3 35.33 43.48 21.30
CA ALA A 3 33.97 43.76 20.89
C ALA A 3 33.32 42.62 20.07
N SER A 4 31.99 42.66 20.02
CA SER A 4 31.13 41.86 19.16
C SER A 4 31.30 42.18 17.67
N GLY A 5 31.32 41.14 16.85
CA GLY A 5 31.22 41.12 15.39
C GLY A 5 31.56 39.70 14.93
N GLY A 6 30.94 39.05 13.96
CA GLY A 6 29.98 39.39 12.93
C GLY A 6 30.04 38.20 11.96
N HIS A 7 28.88 37.60 11.68
CA HIS A 7 28.71 36.51 10.72
C HIS A 7 29.19 36.91 9.32
N SER A 8 29.95 36.05 8.63
CA SER A 8 29.83 35.76 7.18
C SER A 8 30.92 34.76 6.74
N GLY A 9 30.49 33.54 6.40
CA GLY A 9 31.30 32.57 5.65
C GLY A 9 31.22 32.83 4.13
N PRO A 10 32.21 32.39 3.34
CA PRO A 10 32.32 32.77 1.94
C PRO A 10 31.30 32.04 1.05
N MET A 11 30.76 32.82 0.12
CA MET A 11 29.80 32.48 -0.92
C MET A 11 30.51 31.69 -2.02
N VAL A 12 30.00 30.50 -2.35
CA VAL A 12 30.44 29.69 -3.49
C VAL A 12 29.85 30.25 -4.78
N HIS A 13 30.72 30.62 -5.72
CA HIS A 13 30.40 31.04 -7.07
C HIS A 13 30.88 29.95 -8.03
N ASN A 14 29.96 29.40 -8.83
CA ASN A 14 30.11 29.12 -10.27
C ASN A 14 28.91 28.29 -10.73
N GLY A 15 27.93 28.98 -11.32
CA GLY A 15 26.83 28.37 -12.04
C GLY A 15 27.28 27.99 -13.44
N ASP A 16 27.01 26.75 -13.80
CA ASP A 16 27.12 26.18 -15.14
C ASP A 16 26.20 26.91 -16.13
N VAL A 17 26.77 27.37 -17.25
CA VAL A 17 26.09 27.50 -18.54
C VAL A 17 27.13 27.36 -19.63
N PRO A 18 26.85 26.55 -20.64
CA PRO A 18 26.66 27.19 -21.94
C PRO A 18 25.47 26.63 -22.72
N SER A 19 24.68 27.56 -23.23
CA SER A 19 23.80 27.35 -24.38
C SER A 19 24.65 27.30 -25.66
N ARG A 20 24.46 26.28 -26.52
CA ARG A 20 24.63 26.45 -27.97
C ARG A 20 23.86 25.39 -28.77
N LEU A 21 22.90 25.87 -29.56
CA LEU A 21 22.35 25.21 -30.74
C LEU A 21 23.49 24.97 -31.74
N GLU A 22 23.61 23.76 -32.30
CA GLU A 22 23.99 23.54 -33.71
C GLU A 22 23.27 22.30 -34.26
N THR A 23 22.44 22.51 -35.28
CA THR A 23 21.90 21.51 -36.21
C THR A 23 22.73 21.53 -37.48
N ASN A 24 23.17 20.36 -38.00
CA ASN A 24 23.22 20.01 -39.43
C ASN A 24 23.99 18.70 -39.67
N GLY A 25 23.49 17.85 -40.57
CA GLY A 25 24.16 16.63 -41.00
C GLY A 25 23.37 15.77 -41.98
N THR A 26 22.93 16.36 -43.10
CA THR A 26 22.70 15.73 -44.42
C THR A 26 23.92 14.87 -44.82
N SER A 27 23.87 13.69 -45.45
CA SER A 27 23.31 13.33 -46.77
C SER A 27 23.40 11.81 -47.04
N ASP A 28 22.38 11.29 -47.72
CA ASP A 28 22.33 10.33 -48.85
C ASP A 28 23.23 9.09 -49.04
N ASP A 29 22.56 8.12 -49.67
CA ASP A 29 23.00 7.13 -50.67
C ASP A 29 23.17 5.63 -50.28
N ARG A 30 22.08 4.90 -50.55
CA ARG A 30 21.94 3.83 -51.58
C ARG A 30 22.46 2.39 -51.35
N ASP A 31 21.54 1.52 -51.76
CA ASP A 31 21.67 0.25 -52.48
C ASP A 31 22.21 -1.00 -51.77
N GLY A 32 21.25 -1.89 -51.47
CA GLY A 32 21.46 -3.31 -51.17
C GLY A 32 20.29 -4.14 -51.66
N PHE A 33 20.18 -4.29 -52.98
CA PHE A 33 19.24 -5.18 -53.67
C PHE A 33 19.67 -6.65 -53.47
N ALA A 34 18.79 -7.48 -52.90
CA ALA A 34 18.85 -8.93 -53.02
C ALA A 34 17.44 -9.50 -53.10
N THR A 35 17.28 -10.43 -54.03
CA THR A 35 16.04 -10.81 -54.72
C THR A 35 15.47 -12.16 -54.26
N ASN A 36 14.14 -12.23 -54.25
CA ASN A 36 13.20 -13.28 -54.72
C ASN A 36 13.47 -14.79 -54.53
N GLY A 37 12.40 -15.47 -54.05
CA GLY A 37 12.02 -16.87 -54.31
C GLY A 37 10.80 -17.24 -53.45
N ASP A 38 9.54 -16.95 -53.86
CA ASP A 38 8.62 -17.77 -54.69
C ASP A 38 8.08 -19.03 -53.95
N ALA A 39 6.86 -18.98 -53.38
CA ALA A 39 5.56 -19.49 -53.89
C ALA A 39 5.41 -21.03 -53.75
N SER A 40 4.29 -21.70 -53.44
CA SER A 40 2.83 -21.47 -53.34
C SER A 40 2.32 -22.45 -52.23
N THR A 41 1.09 -22.48 -51.71
CA THR A 41 -0.22 -22.70 -52.35
C THR A 41 -1.32 -22.56 -51.29
N GLU A 42 -2.43 -22.00 -51.75
CA GLU A 42 -3.75 -21.91 -51.12
C GLU A 42 -4.43 -23.25 -50.78
N SER A 43 -5.20 -23.28 -49.69
CA SER A 43 -6.37 -24.14 -49.49
C SER A 43 -7.23 -23.55 -48.36
N ASP A 44 -8.38 -22.99 -48.74
CA ASP A 44 -9.46 -22.57 -47.87
C ASP A 44 -10.01 -23.75 -47.05
N GLU A 45 -10.19 -23.59 -45.74
CA GLU A 45 -11.34 -24.13 -44.99
C GLU A 45 -11.62 -23.26 -43.75
N GLU A 46 -12.79 -22.61 -43.72
CA GLU A 46 -13.32 -21.96 -42.54
C GLU A 46 -14.00 -22.97 -41.59
N ILE A 47 -13.50 -23.09 -40.37
CA ILE A 47 -14.29 -23.59 -39.23
C ILE A 47 -14.07 -22.69 -38.01
N LEU A 48 -15.20 -22.18 -37.52
CA LEU A 48 -15.42 -21.43 -36.30
C LEU A 48 -14.85 -22.17 -35.07
N GLY A 49 -13.85 -21.56 -34.42
CA GLY A 49 -13.37 -21.98 -33.11
C GLY A 49 -13.28 -20.77 -32.19
N ASN A 50 -14.20 -20.66 -31.23
CA ASN A 50 -14.12 -19.71 -30.11
C ASN A 50 -12.83 -19.97 -29.32
N GLY A 51 -11.74 -19.34 -29.75
CA GLY A 51 -10.54 -19.15 -28.96
C GLY A 51 -10.87 -18.17 -27.85
N PHE A 52 -11.27 -18.68 -26.68
CA PHE A 52 -11.04 -17.98 -25.43
C PHE A 52 -9.52 -17.94 -25.28
N SER A 53 -8.90 -16.94 -25.92
CA SER A 53 -7.47 -16.66 -25.77
C SER A 53 -7.24 -16.54 -24.29
N CYS A 54 -6.52 -17.50 -23.73
CA CYS A 54 -6.00 -17.34 -22.39
C CYS A 54 -5.24 -16.02 -22.42
N GLU A 55 -5.63 -15.09 -21.56
CA GLU A 55 -4.77 -13.98 -21.24
C GLU A 55 -3.52 -14.63 -20.65
N SER A 56 -2.54 -14.85 -21.52
CA SER A 56 -1.15 -15.04 -21.14
C SER A 56 -0.76 -13.76 -20.45
N MET A 57 -1.11 -13.67 -19.17
CA MET A 57 -0.62 -12.68 -18.24
C MET A 57 0.89 -12.80 -18.29
N GLY A 58 1.52 -11.95 -19.10
CA GLY A 58 2.94 -11.68 -18.99
C GLY A 58 3.27 -11.36 -17.53
N PRO A 59 4.55 -11.44 -17.13
CA PRO A 59 4.93 -11.24 -15.75
C PRO A 59 4.35 -9.92 -15.24
N LYS A 60 3.34 -10.00 -14.37
CA LYS A 60 2.71 -8.83 -13.77
C LYS A 60 3.82 -8.06 -13.08
N LYS A 61 3.97 -6.77 -13.40
CA LYS A 61 4.95 -5.91 -12.75
C LYS A 61 4.67 -5.93 -11.24
N GLN A 62 5.52 -6.61 -10.47
CA GLN A 62 5.40 -6.59 -9.02
C GLN A 62 5.69 -5.18 -8.53
N LEU A 63 4.74 -4.60 -7.81
CA LEU A 63 4.88 -3.27 -7.24
C LEU A 63 5.97 -3.26 -6.17
N SER A 64 6.84 -2.25 -6.18
CA SER A 64 7.77 -1.97 -5.11
C SER A 64 7.04 -1.67 -3.80
N ARG A 65 7.75 -1.75 -2.66
CA ARG A 65 7.16 -1.47 -1.34
C ARG A 65 6.49 -0.08 -1.30
N SER A 66 7.15 0.94 -1.83
CA SER A 66 6.62 2.30 -1.88
C SER A 66 5.38 2.43 -2.77
N GLU A 67 5.36 1.77 -3.94
CA GLU A 67 4.17 1.73 -4.80
C GLU A 67 3.00 1.04 -4.09
N GLN A 68 3.25 -0.05 -3.36
CA GLN A 68 2.22 -0.71 -2.56
C GLN A 68 1.70 0.17 -1.42
N ASP A 69 2.56 0.95 -0.76
CA ASP A 69 2.14 1.88 0.30
C ASP A 69 1.27 3.02 -0.25
N ILE A 70 1.59 3.55 -1.43
CA ILE A 70 0.75 4.53 -2.13
C ILE A 70 -0.61 3.91 -2.49
N VAL A 71 -0.60 2.69 -3.03
CA VAL A 71 -1.84 1.96 -3.37
C VAL A 71 -2.70 1.74 -2.12
N ARG A 72 -2.11 1.35 -0.99
CA ARG A 72 -2.82 1.20 0.30
C ARG A 72 -3.40 2.53 0.77
N LEU A 73 -2.65 3.61 0.68
CA LEU A 73 -3.11 4.95 1.08
C LEU A 73 -4.33 5.38 0.25
N ILE A 74 -4.27 5.18 -1.07
CA ILE A 74 -5.40 5.47 -1.97
C ILE A 74 -6.60 4.58 -1.62
N GLY A 75 -6.39 3.27 -1.48
CA GLY A 75 -7.46 2.33 -1.14
C GLY A 75 -8.15 2.67 0.19
N GLN A 76 -7.39 3.09 1.20
CA GLN A 76 -7.92 3.51 2.49
C GLN A 76 -8.74 4.79 2.36
N HIS A 77 -8.26 5.76 1.60
CA HIS A 77 -9.00 7.00 1.33
C HIS A 77 -10.32 6.73 0.60
N LEU A 78 -10.31 5.87 -0.41
CA LEU A 78 -11.51 5.47 -1.16
C LEU A 78 -12.56 4.82 -0.24
N ARG A 79 -12.15 3.93 0.67
CA ARG A 79 -13.07 3.35 1.67
C ARG A 79 -13.61 4.41 2.62
N GLY A 80 -12.78 5.37 3.06
CA GLY A 80 -13.21 6.49 3.89
C GLY A 80 -14.29 7.37 3.24
N LEU A 81 -14.29 7.49 1.91
CA LEU A 81 -15.32 8.19 1.12
C LEU A 81 -16.55 7.32 0.81
N GLY A 82 -16.54 6.04 1.15
CA GLY A 82 -17.61 5.08 0.83
C GLY A 82 -17.48 4.39 -0.54
N PHE A 83 -16.39 4.61 -1.28
CA PHE A 83 -16.12 3.96 -2.57
C PHE A 83 -15.53 2.55 -2.41
N ASN A 84 -16.26 1.68 -1.69
CA ASN A 84 -15.81 0.32 -1.35
C ASN A 84 -15.50 -0.52 -2.60
N ARG A 85 -16.38 -0.49 -3.61
CA ARG A 85 -16.18 -1.24 -4.86
C ARG A 85 -14.91 -0.81 -5.59
N SER A 86 -14.64 0.50 -5.67
CA SER A 86 -13.44 1.03 -6.32
C SER A 86 -12.17 0.64 -5.56
N ALA A 87 -12.22 0.67 -4.22
CA ALA A 87 -11.11 0.21 -3.40
C ALA A 87 -10.84 -1.30 -3.61
N ASP A 88 -11.87 -2.12 -3.69
CA ASP A 88 -11.74 -3.57 -3.91
C ASP A 88 -11.15 -3.90 -5.28
N VAL A 89 -11.61 -3.21 -6.34
CA VAL A 89 -11.03 -3.33 -7.69
C VAL A 89 -9.56 -2.93 -7.69
N LEU A 90 -9.23 -1.77 -7.10
CA LEU A 90 -7.85 -1.30 -6.99
C LEU A 90 -6.94 -2.33 -6.30
N MET A 91 -7.38 -2.93 -5.19
CA MET A 91 -6.61 -3.97 -4.48
C MET A 91 -6.43 -5.23 -5.35
N SER A 92 -7.47 -5.62 -6.08
CA SER A 92 -7.42 -6.79 -6.96
C SER A 92 -6.50 -6.61 -8.18
N GLU A 93 -6.51 -5.42 -8.79
CA GLU A 93 -5.69 -5.12 -9.97
C GLU A 93 -4.21 -4.90 -9.62
N SER A 94 -3.95 -4.34 -8.44
CA SER A 94 -2.60 -4.09 -7.94
C SER A 94 -1.94 -5.32 -7.30
N ASP A 95 -2.68 -6.43 -7.18
CA ASP A 95 -2.32 -7.61 -6.38
C ASP A 95 -1.86 -7.20 -4.96
N CYS A 96 -2.49 -6.16 -4.40
CA CYS A 96 -2.13 -5.58 -3.11
C CYS A 96 -3.19 -5.88 -2.05
N ARG A 97 -2.75 -6.05 -0.80
CA ARG A 97 -3.65 -6.16 0.36
C ARG A 97 -3.72 -4.81 1.07
N LEU A 98 -4.95 -4.37 1.33
CA LEU A 98 -5.22 -3.08 1.98
C LEU A 98 -4.69 -3.01 3.42
N GLU A 99 -4.73 -4.15 4.12
CA GLU A 99 -4.27 -4.29 5.50
C GLU A 99 -3.73 -5.71 5.79
N HIS A 100 -2.99 -5.85 6.89
CA HIS A 100 -2.49 -7.15 7.34
C HIS A 100 -3.67 -8.08 7.75
N PRO A 101 -3.66 -9.40 7.47
CA PRO A 101 -4.80 -10.26 7.81
C PRO A 101 -5.08 -10.27 9.32
N SER A 102 -4.03 -10.23 10.16
CA SER A 102 -4.18 -10.14 11.62
C SER A 102 -4.89 -8.85 12.05
N ALA A 103 -4.67 -7.73 11.35
CA ALA A 103 -5.35 -6.47 11.65
C ALA A 103 -6.84 -6.53 11.30
N ALA A 104 -7.17 -7.16 10.17
CA ALA A 104 -8.56 -7.39 9.77
C ALA A 104 -9.29 -8.32 10.75
N LYS A 105 -8.62 -9.40 11.20
CA LYS A 105 -9.12 -10.34 12.22
C LYS A 105 -9.37 -9.64 13.55
N PHE A 106 -8.39 -8.88 14.03
CA PHE A 106 -8.52 -8.05 15.24
C PHE A 106 -9.73 -7.10 15.15
N ARG A 107 -9.85 -6.34 14.06
CA ARG A 107 -10.99 -5.45 13.83
C ARG A 107 -12.32 -6.22 13.89
N SER A 108 -12.41 -7.38 13.25
CA SER A 108 -13.64 -8.19 13.24
C SER A 108 -14.04 -8.63 14.66
N HIS A 109 -13.09 -9.13 15.46
CA HIS A 109 -13.37 -9.55 16.83
C HIS A 109 -13.73 -8.37 17.74
N VAL A 110 -13.06 -7.23 17.61
CA VAL A 110 -13.40 -6.00 18.36
C VAL A 110 -14.82 -5.54 18.02
N MET A 111 -15.18 -5.46 16.73
CA MET A 111 -16.52 -5.04 16.31
C MET A 111 -17.62 -6.03 16.68
N SER A 112 -17.27 -7.30 16.93
CA SER A 112 -18.21 -8.34 17.34
C SER A 112 -18.32 -8.47 18.87
N GLY A 113 -17.59 -7.67 19.65
CA GLY A 113 -17.54 -7.78 21.12
C GLY A 113 -16.79 -9.02 21.63
N GLU A 114 -16.03 -9.71 20.78
CA GLU A 114 -15.29 -10.93 21.15
C GLU A 114 -13.93 -10.59 21.80
N TYR A 115 -13.97 -9.91 22.95
CA TYR A 115 -12.79 -9.33 23.61
C TYR A 115 -11.64 -10.30 23.84
N HIS A 116 -11.93 -11.54 24.23
CA HIS A 116 -10.90 -12.54 24.49
C HIS A 116 -10.10 -12.88 23.22
N LYS A 117 -10.78 -13.00 22.07
CA LYS A 117 -10.11 -13.25 20.79
C LYS A 117 -9.38 -12.01 20.29
N ALA A 118 -9.95 -10.83 20.50
CA ALA A 118 -9.29 -9.57 20.16
C ALA A 118 -8.00 -9.36 20.98
N GLU A 119 -7.96 -9.73 22.26
CA GLU A 119 -6.73 -9.72 23.06
C GLU A 119 -5.65 -10.68 22.51
N GLN A 120 -6.06 -11.87 22.03
CA GLN A 120 -5.15 -12.83 21.39
C GLN A 120 -4.57 -12.26 20.09
N ASP A 121 -5.42 -11.73 19.22
CA ASP A 121 -4.99 -11.12 17.95
C ASP A 121 -4.04 -9.94 18.18
N LEU A 122 -4.25 -9.18 19.26
CA LEU A 122 -3.40 -8.06 19.61
C LEU A 122 -1.99 -8.51 20.02
N GLU A 123 -1.84 -9.69 20.61
CA GLU A 123 -0.51 -10.27 20.90
C GLU A 123 0.19 -10.77 19.62
N GLU A 124 -0.56 -11.26 18.62
CA GLU A 124 -0.01 -11.56 17.29
C GLU A 124 0.49 -10.28 16.58
N LEU A 125 -0.30 -9.20 16.68
CA LEU A 125 0.02 -7.91 16.08
C LEU A 125 1.24 -7.24 16.71
N LYS A 126 1.58 -7.54 17.97
CA LYS A 126 2.71 -6.95 18.70
C LYS A 126 4.02 -6.98 17.92
N SER A 127 4.30 -8.06 17.19
CA SER A 127 5.52 -8.21 16.39
C SER A 127 5.59 -7.28 15.17
N LEU A 128 4.45 -6.76 14.73
CA LEU A 128 4.31 -5.88 13.56
C LEU A 128 4.31 -4.40 13.95
N MET A 129 4.44 -4.10 15.24
CA MET A 129 4.32 -2.75 15.78
C MET A 129 5.68 -2.17 16.12
N ASP A 130 5.99 -1.02 15.53
CA ASP A 130 7.26 -0.34 15.77
C ASP A 130 7.29 0.43 17.11
N CYS A 131 6.11 0.69 17.70
CA CYS A 131 5.97 1.48 18.92
C CYS A 131 5.25 0.69 20.03
N PRO A 132 5.92 0.40 21.17
CA PRO A 132 5.31 -0.33 22.28
C PRO A 132 4.15 0.44 22.94
N GLN A 133 4.16 1.77 22.87
CA GLN A 133 3.08 2.61 23.41
C GLN A 133 1.76 2.40 22.65
N SER A 134 1.82 2.11 21.35
CA SER A 134 0.63 1.80 20.56
C SER A 134 -0.06 0.53 21.06
N LEU A 135 0.71 -0.45 21.55
CA LEU A 135 0.15 -1.71 22.06
C LEU A 135 -0.58 -1.46 23.38
N LEU A 136 0.05 -0.71 24.29
CA LEU A 136 -0.56 -0.32 25.56
C LEU A 136 -1.85 0.47 25.31
N LYS A 137 -1.83 1.43 24.38
CA LYS A 137 -3.02 2.22 24.06
C LYS A 137 -4.15 1.35 23.50
N MET A 138 -3.85 0.39 22.62
CA MET A 138 -4.87 -0.53 22.10
C MET A 138 -5.43 -1.45 23.20
N LYS A 139 -4.58 -1.99 24.10
CA LYS A 139 -5.04 -2.78 25.25
C LYS A 139 -5.96 -1.95 26.15
N PHE A 140 -5.55 -0.73 26.46
CA PHE A 140 -6.35 0.19 27.28
C PHE A 140 -7.74 0.45 26.68
N LEU A 141 -7.80 0.79 25.39
CA LEU A 141 -9.07 1.08 24.70
C LEU A 141 -9.99 -0.14 24.65
N LEU A 142 -9.45 -1.34 24.50
CA LEU A 142 -10.22 -2.58 24.51
C LEU A 142 -10.84 -2.86 25.88
N LEU A 143 -10.06 -2.65 26.96
CA LEU A 143 -10.56 -2.80 28.33
C LEU A 143 -11.58 -1.71 28.68
N GLU A 144 -11.37 -0.48 28.22
CA GLU A 144 -12.31 0.63 28.39
C GLU A 144 -13.66 0.31 27.75
N GLN A 145 -13.67 -0.15 26.49
CA GLN A 145 -14.91 -0.51 25.81
C GLN A 145 -15.62 -1.68 26.50
N LYS A 146 -14.89 -2.73 26.89
CA LYS A 146 -15.43 -3.87 27.66
C LYS A 146 -16.04 -3.43 28.99
N TYR A 147 -15.39 -2.50 29.69
CA TYR A 147 -15.90 -1.95 30.94
C TYR A 147 -17.23 -1.22 30.72
N LEU A 148 -17.32 -0.38 29.70
CA LEU A 148 -18.54 0.37 29.38
C LEU A 148 -19.71 -0.56 29.09
N GLU A 149 -19.50 -1.63 28.32
CA GLU A 149 -20.55 -2.63 28.06
C GLU A 149 -21.03 -3.35 29.33
N LEU A 150 -20.11 -3.70 30.24
CA LEU A 150 -20.49 -4.32 31.52
C LEU A 150 -21.29 -3.37 32.43
N VAL A 151 -20.98 -2.08 32.38
CA VAL A 151 -21.74 -1.05 33.10
C VAL A 151 -23.14 -0.89 32.51
N GLU A 152 -23.27 -0.86 31.18
CA GLU A 152 -24.56 -0.82 30.49
C GLU A 152 -25.43 -2.04 30.82
N ASP A 153 -24.82 -3.23 30.89
CA ASP A 153 -25.45 -4.49 31.31
C ASP A 153 -25.77 -4.59 32.81
N LYS A 154 -25.44 -3.56 33.60
CA LYS A 154 -25.57 -3.52 35.08
C LYS A 154 -24.74 -4.58 35.81
N LYS A 155 -23.70 -5.13 35.17
CA LYS A 155 -22.75 -6.10 35.74
C LYS A 155 -21.60 -5.39 36.46
N ILE A 156 -21.92 -4.59 37.47
CA ILE A 156 -20.97 -3.68 38.14
C ILE A 156 -19.79 -4.41 38.80
N LEU A 157 -20.01 -5.62 39.34
CA LEU A 157 -18.94 -6.43 39.95
C LEU A 157 -17.89 -6.86 38.92
N GLU A 158 -18.33 -7.29 37.74
CA GLU A 158 -17.43 -7.67 36.63
C GLU A 158 -16.72 -6.43 36.07
N ALA A 159 -17.44 -5.31 35.94
CA ALA A 159 -16.88 -4.03 35.50
C ALA A 159 -15.75 -3.57 36.44
N LEU A 160 -15.96 -3.64 37.76
CA LEU A 160 -14.94 -3.28 38.75
C LEU A 160 -13.69 -4.15 38.63
N HIS A 161 -13.85 -5.46 38.40
CA HIS A 161 -12.73 -6.36 38.17
C HIS A 161 -11.93 -6.00 36.91
N VAL A 162 -12.62 -5.65 35.82
CA VAL A 162 -11.97 -5.20 34.56
C VAL A 162 -11.24 -3.87 34.76
N SER A 163 -11.85 -2.91 35.48
CA SER A 163 -11.21 -1.61 35.78
C SER A 163 -9.94 -1.76 36.61
N GLY A 164 -9.94 -2.67 37.61
CA GLY A 164 -8.76 -2.94 38.42
C GLY A 164 -7.57 -3.50 37.64
N ARG A 165 -7.83 -4.21 36.53
CA ARG A 165 -6.80 -4.70 35.60
C ARG A 165 -6.24 -3.59 34.71
N ASN A 166 -7.05 -2.59 34.39
CA ASN A 166 -6.65 -1.45 33.56
C ASN A 166 -5.73 -0.48 34.34
N SER A 167 -5.90 -0.37 35.66
CA SER A 167 -5.03 0.44 36.54
C SER A 167 -3.63 -0.15 36.81
N LEU A 168 -3.33 -1.35 36.29
CA LEU A 168 -2.05 -2.04 36.47
C LEU A 168 -1.24 -2.16 35.16
N LEU A 169 -1.75 -1.62 34.05
CA LEU A 169 -1.03 -1.46 32.78
C LEU A 169 -0.33 -0.11 32.73
#